data_AF-A0A8K0J505-F1
#
_entry.id   AF-A0A8K0J505-F1
#
_cell.length_a   1.000
_cell.length_b   1.000
_cell.length_c   1.000
_cell.angle_alpha   90.00
_cell.angle_beta   90.00
_cell.angle_gamma   90.00
#
_symmetry.space_group_name_H-M   'P 1'
#
loop_
_entity.id
_entity.type
_entity.pdbx_description
1 polymer ?
#
loop_
_entity_poly.entity_id
_entity_poly.type
_entity_poly.pdbx_seq_one_letter_code
_entity_poly.pdbx_strand_id
1 'polypeptide(L)'
;GGAGAADRDEAETAQFSSVFEEMMREEGMAEDGTSRPTGKFWGMVGGASGGALGFIVANVPGMVAGAVAGNRLGAVRDAKGKSVYAVFQELPQVDRAKLLGQLASKVFSHVTGI
;
A
#
# COMPACT_ATOMS: atom_id res chain seq x y z
N GLY A 1 10.65 30.65 11.14
CA GLY A 1 9.80 30.53 9.95
C GLY A 1 9.34 29.10 9.77
N GLY A 2 8.35 28.65 10.54
CA GLY A 2 7.81 27.28 10.47
C GLY A 2 6.43 27.16 9.79
N ALA A 3 5.79 28.28 9.46
CA ALA A 3 4.44 28.28 8.88
C ALA A 3 4.40 27.89 7.39
N GLY A 4 5.45 28.20 6.62
CA GLY A 4 5.45 27.97 5.17
C GLY A 4 5.90 26.59 4.69
N ALA A 5 6.18 25.65 5.61
CA ALA A 5 6.47 24.25 5.27
C ALA A 5 5.20 23.41 5.40
N ALA A 6 4.50 23.50 6.54
CA ALA A 6 3.22 22.83 6.76
C ALA A 6 2.15 23.22 5.73
N ASP A 7 2.05 24.51 5.38
CA ASP A 7 1.12 25.02 4.38
C ASP A 7 1.41 24.47 2.97
N ARG A 8 2.69 24.20 2.68
CA ARG A 8 3.15 23.63 1.41
C ARG A 8 2.84 22.14 1.32
N ASP A 9 3.10 21.40 2.40
CA ASP A 9 2.81 19.98 2.50
C ASP A 9 1.30 19.72 2.35
N GLU A 10 0.47 20.59 2.93
CA GLU A 10 -0.98 20.51 2.85
C GLU A 10 -1.51 20.84 1.44
N ALA A 11 -0.93 21.85 0.79
CA ALA A 11 -1.23 22.18 -0.61
C ALA A 11 -0.80 21.09 -1.60
N GLU A 12 0.39 20.49 -1.42
CA GLU A 12 0.85 19.36 -2.23
C GLU A 12 -0.03 18.12 -2.02
N THR A 13 -0.40 17.82 -0.77
CA THR A 13 -1.30 16.71 -0.45
C THR A 13 -2.67 16.93 -1.10
N ALA A 14 -3.19 18.15 -1.09
CA ALA A 14 -4.45 18.50 -1.74
C ALA A 14 -4.38 18.35 -3.27
N GLN A 15 -3.29 18.81 -3.91
CA GLN A 15 -3.09 18.64 -5.36
C GLN A 15 -2.94 17.18 -5.76
N PHE A 16 -2.20 16.38 -4.97
CA PHE A 16 -2.13 14.94 -5.18
C PHE A 16 -3.51 14.29 -5.03
N SER A 17 -4.24 14.64 -3.97
CA SER A 17 -5.59 14.12 -3.72
C SER A 17 -6.55 14.42 -4.86
N SER A 18 -6.55 15.65 -5.39
CA SER A 18 -7.45 16.03 -6.49
C SER A 18 -7.16 15.27 -7.78
N VAL A 19 -5.89 14.99 -8.08
CA VAL A 19 -5.51 14.21 -9.28
C VAL A 19 -5.96 12.76 -9.15
N PHE A 20 -5.79 12.17 -7.96
CA PHE A 20 -6.30 10.82 -7.70
C PHE A 20 -7.83 10.78 -7.72
N GLU A 21 -8.50 11.80 -7.20
CA GLU A 21 -9.96 11.93 -7.22
C GLU A 21 -10.50 12.03 -8.66
N GLU A 22 -9.85 12.83 -9.51
CA GLU A 22 -10.14 12.94 -10.94
C GLU A 22 -10.02 11.57 -11.62
N MET A 23 -8.88 10.89 -11.46
CA MET A 23 -8.64 9.58 -12.06
C MET A 23 -9.60 8.50 -11.52
N MET A 24 -9.90 8.50 -10.23
CA MET A 24 -10.84 7.55 -9.62
C MET A 24 -12.28 7.77 -10.09
N ARG A 25 -12.67 9.03 -10.31
CA ARG A 25 -13.98 9.39 -10.84
C ARG A 25 -14.10 9.04 -12.31
N GLU A 26 -13.06 9.28 -13.09
CA GLU A 26 -12.99 8.99 -14.53
C GLU A 26 -13.03 7.48 -14.81
N GLU A 27 -12.35 6.67 -13.98
CA GLU A 27 -12.32 5.21 -14.08
C GLU A 27 -13.52 4.50 -13.41
N GLY A 28 -14.47 5.24 -12.82
CA GLY A 28 -15.63 4.64 -12.12
C GLY A 28 -15.26 3.84 -10.86
N MET A 29 -14.16 4.22 -10.21
CA MET A 29 -13.50 3.50 -9.11
C MET A 29 -13.71 4.16 -7.73
N ALA A 30 -14.49 5.24 -7.67
CA ALA A 30 -14.95 5.89 -6.43
C ALA A 30 -16.29 5.29 -5.97
N GLU A 31 -16.49 5.14 -4.66
CA GLU A 31 -17.76 4.67 -4.09
C GLU A 31 -18.87 5.72 -4.32
N ASP A 32 -20.07 5.29 -4.72
CA ASP A 32 -21.20 6.15 -5.11
C ASP A 32 -21.36 7.38 -4.20
N GLY A 33 -20.99 8.56 -4.73
CA GLY A 33 -21.16 9.85 -4.05
C GLY A 33 -20.12 10.21 -2.99
N THR A 34 -19.05 9.42 -2.80
CA THR A 34 -17.94 9.76 -1.91
C THR A 34 -16.59 9.61 -2.61
N SER A 35 -15.68 10.58 -2.44
CA SER A 35 -14.32 10.59 -3.01
C SER A 35 -13.38 9.54 -2.40
N ARG A 36 -13.92 8.46 -1.83
CA ARG A 36 -13.15 7.39 -1.18
C ARG A 36 -12.77 6.34 -2.23
N PRO A 37 -11.47 5.96 -2.30
CA PRO A 37 -11.03 4.87 -3.16
C PRO A 37 -11.75 3.58 -2.76
N THR A 38 -12.36 2.87 -3.71
CA THR A 38 -12.96 1.56 -3.43
C THR A 38 -11.91 0.47 -3.29
N GLY A 39 -12.28 -0.64 -2.65
CA GLY A 39 -11.45 -1.85 -2.58
C GLY A 39 -11.01 -2.40 -3.94
N LYS A 40 -11.71 -2.06 -5.04
CA LYS A 40 -11.31 -2.41 -6.41
C LYS A 40 -10.08 -1.63 -6.87
N PHE A 41 -9.99 -0.35 -6.53
CA PHE A 41 -8.82 0.49 -6.84
C PHE A 41 -7.57 -0.06 -6.14
N TRP A 42 -7.65 -0.25 -4.82
CA TRP A 42 -6.52 -0.78 -4.05
C TRP A 42 -6.19 -2.23 -4.43
N GLY A 43 -7.19 -3.03 -4.80
CA GLY A 43 -6.99 -4.36 -5.38
C GLY A 43 -6.20 -4.32 -6.69
N MET A 44 -6.56 -3.45 -7.63
CA MET A 44 -5.84 -3.34 -8.92
C MET A 44 -4.40 -2.86 -8.74
N VAL A 45 -4.18 -1.84 -7.91
CA VAL A 45 -2.83 -1.35 -7.55
C VAL A 45 -2.02 -2.44 -6.85
N GLY A 46 -2.64 -3.13 -5.90
CA GLY A 46 -2.02 -4.25 -5.18
C GLY A 46 -1.66 -5.40 -6.14
N GLY A 47 -2.54 -5.74 -7.08
CA GLY A 47 -2.30 -6.81 -8.04
C GLY A 47 -1.20 -6.46 -9.05
N ALA A 48 -1.18 -5.24 -9.59
CA ALA A 48 -0.14 -4.80 -10.50
C ALA A 48 1.24 -4.78 -9.81
N SER A 49 1.33 -4.16 -8.64
CA SER A 49 2.58 -4.07 -7.86
C SER A 49 3.05 -5.43 -7.34
N GLY A 50 2.13 -6.24 -6.81
CA GLY A 50 2.41 -7.61 -6.36
C GLY A 50 2.85 -8.50 -7.52
N GLY A 51 2.26 -8.35 -8.70
CA GLY A 51 2.67 -9.07 -9.91
C GLY A 51 4.07 -8.68 -10.38
N ALA A 52 4.40 -7.39 -10.40
CA ALA A 52 5.74 -6.93 -10.75
C ALA A 52 6.81 -7.45 -9.78
N LEU A 53 6.57 -7.33 -8.46
CA LEU A 53 7.47 -7.85 -7.43
C LEU A 53 7.60 -9.37 -7.48
N GLY A 54 6.48 -10.07 -7.69
CA GLY A 54 6.46 -11.51 -7.86
C GLY A 54 7.25 -11.95 -9.09
N PHE A 55 7.16 -11.21 -10.20
CA PHE A 55 7.95 -11.47 -11.41
C PHE A 55 9.45 -11.31 -11.16
N ILE A 56 9.85 -10.26 -10.45
CA ILE A 56 11.27 -10.03 -10.08
C ILE A 56 11.81 -11.21 -9.27
N VAL A 57 11.02 -11.76 -8.34
CA VAL A 57 11.47 -12.83 -7.43
C VAL A 57 11.42 -14.22 -8.09
N ALA A 58 10.39 -14.53 -8.88
CA ALA A 58 10.15 -15.88 -9.38
C ALA A 58 9.57 -15.94 -10.81
N ASN A 59 9.87 -14.96 -11.66
CA ASN A 59 9.43 -14.89 -13.06
C ASN A 59 7.90 -15.05 -13.21
N VAL A 60 7.42 -15.69 -14.27
CA VAL A 60 5.99 -15.78 -14.59
C VAL A 60 5.18 -16.46 -13.46
N PRO A 61 5.63 -17.58 -12.84
CA PRO A 61 4.91 -18.15 -11.69
C PRO A 61 4.79 -17.17 -10.52
N GLY A 62 5.87 -16.44 -10.22
CA GLY A 62 5.88 -15.41 -9.19
C GLY A 62 4.96 -14.24 -9.51
N MET A 63 4.88 -13.82 -10.77
CA MET A 63 3.98 -12.77 -11.22
C MET A 63 2.51 -13.09 -10.90
N VAL A 64 2.07 -14.30 -11.25
CA VAL A 64 0.68 -14.72 -11.03
C VAL A 64 0.36 -14.80 -9.53
N ALA A 65 1.25 -15.43 -8.76
CA ALA A 65 1.07 -15.55 -7.32
C ALA A 65 1.09 -14.18 -6.62
N GLY A 66 2.04 -13.32 -7.00
CA GLY A 66 2.20 -11.96 -6.47
C GLY A 66 1.02 -11.07 -6.81
N ALA A 67 0.47 -11.17 -8.03
CA ALA A 67 -0.70 -10.40 -8.43
C ALA A 67 -1.96 -10.81 -7.65
N VAL A 68 -2.18 -12.11 -7.42
CA VAL A 68 -3.33 -12.59 -6.64
C VAL A 68 -3.22 -12.16 -5.17
N ALA A 69 -2.03 -12.34 -4.57
CA ALA A 69 -1.78 -11.96 -3.19
C ALA A 69 -1.88 -10.43 -2.98
N GLY A 70 -1.32 -9.66 -3.91
CA GLY A 70 -1.36 -8.20 -3.90
C GLY A 70 -2.78 -7.65 -4.05
N ASN A 71 -3.59 -8.23 -4.95
CA ASN A 71 -4.99 -7.84 -5.14
C ASN A 71 -5.84 -8.09 -3.87
N ARG A 72 -5.62 -9.23 -3.20
CA ARG A 72 -6.30 -9.57 -1.94
C ARG A 72 -5.92 -8.60 -0.82
N LEU A 73 -4.64 -8.25 -0.70
CA LEU A 73 -4.16 -7.30 0.30
C LEU A 73 -4.69 -5.88 0.05
N GLY A 74 -4.77 -5.47 -1.21
CA GLY A 74 -5.39 -4.22 -1.62
C GLY A 74 -6.84 -4.09 -1.16
N ALA A 75 -7.65 -5.13 -1.38
CA ALA A 75 -9.03 -5.17 -0.92
C ALA A 75 -9.17 -5.15 0.62
N VAL A 76 -8.20 -5.71 1.37
CA VAL A 76 -8.21 -5.72 2.84
C VAL A 76 -7.83 -4.35 3.44
N ARG A 77 -6.97 -3.57 2.77
CA ARG A 77 -6.61 -2.20 3.19
C ARG A 77 -7.85 -1.31 3.31
N ASP A 78 -8.75 -1.44 2.34
CA ASP A 78 -9.97 -0.67 2.26
C ASP A 78 -10.94 -1.02 3.41
N ALA A 79 -11.12 -2.32 3.66
CA ALA A 79 -12.05 -2.81 4.68
C ALA A 79 -11.65 -2.51 6.14
N LYS A 80 -10.36 -2.28 6.44
CA LYS A 80 -9.87 -2.15 7.83
C LYS A 80 -9.52 -0.72 8.26
N GLY A 81 -9.49 0.26 7.36
CA GLY A 81 -9.35 1.69 7.68
C GLY A 81 -8.06 2.14 8.40
N LYS A 82 -7.21 1.22 8.87
CA LYS A 82 -5.88 1.50 9.44
C LYS A 82 -4.80 0.94 8.54
N SER A 83 -3.83 1.79 8.18
CA SER A 83 -2.63 1.31 7.49
C SER A 83 -1.82 0.43 8.44
N VAL A 84 -1.16 -0.60 7.89
CA VAL A 84 -0.22 -1.44 8.66
C VAL A 84 0.84 -0.57 9.35
N TYR A 85 1.20 0.55 8.71
CA TYR A 85 2.11 1.55 9.26
C TYR A 85 1.54 2.25 10.49
N ALA A 86 0.26 2.66 10.48
CA ALA A 86 -0.39 3.27 11.65
C ALA A 86 -0.37 2.31 12.85
N VAL A 87 -0.68 1.03 12.62
CA VAL A 87 -0.60 -0.01 13.68
C VAL A 87 0.84 -0.21 14.16
N PHE A 88 1.83 -0.20 13.25
CA PHE A 88 3.23 -0.28 13.62
C PHE A 88 3.68 0.92 14.47
N GLN A 89 3.22 2.12 14.16
CA GLN A 89 3.52 3.31 14.97
C GLN A 89 2.89 3.28 16.35
N GLU A 90 1.71 2.65 16.48
CA GLU A 90 1.03 2.41 17.76
C GLU A 90 1.79 1.41 18.67
N LEU A 91 2.76 0.65 18.15
CA LEU A 91 3.53 -0.31 18.95
C LEU A 91 4.61 0.36 19.83
N PRO A 92 4.86 -0.18 21.04
CA PRO A 92 6.02 0.16 21.84
C PRO A 92 7.33 -0.02 21.06
N GLN A 93 8.33 0.82 21.35
CA GLN A 93 9.59 0.86 20.59
C GLN A 93 10.31 -0.50 20.52
N VAL A 94 10.25 -1.28 21.61
CA VAL A 94 10.82 -2.62 21.69
C VAL A 94 10.13 -3.59 20.74
N ASP A 95 8.80 -3.49 20.62
CA ASP A 95 8.02 -4.40 19.78
C ASP A 95 8.19 -4.07 18.30
N ARG A 96 8.36 -2.79 17.96
CA ARG A 96 8.76 -2.37 16.60
C ARG A 96 10.07 -3.01 16.16
N ALA A 97 11.09 -2.96 17.00
CA ALA A 97 12.41 -3.51 16.68
C ALA A 97 12.36 -5.03 16.50
N LYS A 98 11.62 -5.74 17.36
CA LYS A 98 11.39 -7.19 17.22
C LYS A 98 10.67 -7.54 15.92
N LEU A 99 9.63 -6.79 15.57
CA LEU A 99 8.86 -6.99 14.33
C LEU A 99 9.76 -6.80 13.10
N LEU A 100 10.58 -5.75 13.08
CA LEU A 100 11.54 -5.51 12.00
C LEU A 100 12.59 -6.62 11.89
N GLY A 101 13.12 -7.11 13.02
CA GLY A 101 14.08 -8.22 13.02
C GLY A 101 13.48 -9.53 12.49
N GLN A 102 12.23 -9.83 12.84
CA GLN A 102 11.51 -11.00 12.34
C GLN A 102 11.19 -10.88 10.84
N LEU A 103 10.75 -9.71 10.39
CA LEU A 103 10.52 -9.40 8.98
C LEU A 103 11.81 -9.56 8.17
N ALA A 104 12.89 -8.93 8.62
CA ALA A 104 14.19 -9.01 7.97
C ALA A 104 14.66 -10.46 7.85
N SER A 105 14.62 -11.23 8.94
CA SER A 105 15.01 -12.65 8.93
C SER A 105 14.17 -13.45 7.94
N LYS A 106 12.85 -13.26 7.92
CA LYS A 106 11.94 -14.00 7.04
C LYS A 106 12.13 -13.65 5.57
N VAL A 107 12.36 -12.37 5.25
CA VAL A 107 12.67 -11.91 3.90
C VAL A 107 14.03 -12.44 3.46
N PHE A 108 15.04 -12.36 4.34
CA PHE A 108 16.39 -12.85 4.01
C PHE A 108 16.38 -14.34 3.70
N SER A 109 15.73 -15.16 4.54
CA SER A 109 15.56 -16.60 4.28
C SER A 109 14.83 -16.89 2.96
N HIS A 110 13.78 -16.12 2.64
CA HIS A 110 13.06 -16.26 1.36
C HIS A 110 13.91 -15.88 0.13
N VAL A 111 14.79 -14.89 0.26
CA VAL A 111 15.67 -14.45 -0.84
C VAL A 111 16.88 -15.36 -0.99
N THR A 112 17.41 -15.93 0.10
CA THR A 112 18.60 -16.80 0.06
C THR A 112 18.29 -18.27 -0.17
N GLY A 113 17.02 -18.70 -0.19
CA GLY A 113 16.61 -20.06 -0.56
C GLY A 113 17.03 -21.17 0.41
N ILE A 114 17.26 -20.84 1.68
CA ILE A 114 17.50 -21.77 2.80
C ILE A 114 16.31 -21.78 3.75
#